data_AF-A0A968XNG5-F1
#
_entry.id   AF-A0A968XNG5-F1
#
_cell.length_a   1.000
_cell.length_b   1.000
_cell.length_c   1.000
_cell.angle_alpha   90.00
_cell.angle_beta   90.00
_cell.angle_gamma   90.00
#
_symmetry.space_group_name_H-M   'P 1'
#
loop_
_entity.id
_entity.type
_entity.pdbx_description
1 polymer ?
#
loop_
_entity_poly.entity_id
_entity_poly.type
_entity_poly.pdbx_seq_one_letter_code
_entity_poly.pdbx_strand_id
1 'polypeptide(L)' 'MLIKVFIFQLLFVLATIGFAQQTTEIKQFPPTKEPRQRRIDVKHIALNLQFDWQKNKPLGLLRLHFHR' A
#
# COMPACT_ATOMS: atom_id res chain seq x y z
N MET A 1 14.48 -38.96 21.92
CA MET A 1 13.23 -38.15 21.99
C MET A 1 13.53 -36.65 22.17
N LEU A 2 14.45 -36.29 23.08
CA LEU A 2 14.85 -34.91 23.38
C LEU A 2 15.25 -34.06 22.15
N ILE A 3 16.09 -34.61 21.25
CA ILE A 3 16.59 -33.89 20.07
C ILE A 3 15.46 -33.44 19.13
N LYS A 4 14.39 -34.24 18.99
CA LYS A 4 13.24 -33.88 18.15
C LYS A 4 12.48 -32.69 18.70
N VAL A 5 12.40 -32.56 20.02
CA VAL A 5 11.75 -31.44 20.70
C VAL A 5 12.54 -30.15 20.50
N PHE A 6 13.87 -30.22 20.57
CA PHE A 6 14.75 -29.07 20.29
C PHE A 6 14.65 -28.60 18.85
N ILE A 7 14.62 -29.52 17.87
CA ILE A 7 14.45 -29.17 16.46
C ILE A 7 13.09 -28.51 16.22
N PHE A 8 12.03 -29.03 16.84
CA PHE A 8 10.69 -28.46 16.71
C PHE A 8 10.60 -27.03 17.28
N GLN A 9 11.20 -26.78 18.45
CA GLN A 9 11.26 -25.43 19.03
C GLN A 9 12.07 -24.46 18.17
N LEU A 10 13.20 -24.91 17.60
CA LEU A 10 14.01 -24.08 16.71
C LEU A 10 13.23 -23.67 15.46
N LEU A 11 12.50 -24.60 14.84
CA LEU A 11 11.67 -24.31 13.67
C LEU A 11 10.52 -23.34 14.00
N PHE A 12 9.93 -23.45 15.19
CA PHE A 12 8.87 -22.55 15.63
C PHE A 12 9.37 -21.11 15.81
N VAL A 13 10.57 -20.93 16.35
CA VAL A 13 11.19 -19.59 16.50
C VAL A 13 11.60 -18.99 15.16
N LEU A 14 12.09 -19.80 14.21
CA LEU A 14 12.41 -19.28 12.87
C LEU A 14 11.16 -18.83 12.11
N ALA A 15 10.02 -19.48 12.33
CA ALA A 15 8.77 -19.10 11.68
C ALA A 15 8.29 -17.70 12.13
N THR A 16 8.48 -17.30 13.39
CA THR A 16 7.99 -16.00 13.87
C THR A 16 8.79 -14.80 13.35
N ILE A 17 10.07 -14.99 13.00
CA ILE A 17 10.95 -13.92 12.52
C ILE A 17 10.59 -13.51 11.08
N GLY A 18 10.11 -14.44 10.25
CA GLY A 18 9.77 -14.19 8.84
C GLY A 18 8.42 -13.50 8.60
N PHE A 19 7.53 -13.44 9.60
CA PHE A 19 6.19 -12.85 9.48
C PHE A 19 6.02 -11.51 10.21
N ALA A 20 7.10 -10.95 10.78
CA ALA A 20 7.05 -9.58 11.25
C ALA A 20 6.90 -8.65 10.03
N GLN A 21 5.73 -8.02 9.88
CA GLN A 21 5.54 -6.94 8.90
C GLN A 21 6.63 -5.91 9.14
N GLN A 22 7.55 -5.76 8.17
CA GLN A 22 8.39 -4.59 8.10
C GLN A 22 7.45 -3.39 8.11
N THR A 23 7.56 -2.54 9.13
CA THR A 23 6.85 -1.27 9.22
C THR A 23 7.21 -0.46 7.99
N THR A 24 6.44 -0.66 6.93
CA THR A 24 6.57 0.04 5.67
C THR A 24 6.37 1.49 6.04
N GLU A 25 7.36 2.33 5.69
CA GLU A 25 7.44 3.75 6.02
C GLU A 25 6.08 4.35 6.35
N ILE A 26 5.95 4.92 7.55
CA ILE A 26 4.74 5.66 7.94
C ILE A 26 4.51 6.68 6.83
N LYS A 27 3.51 6.42 5.99
CA LYS A 27 3.18 7.24 4.83
C LYS A 27 2.87 8.63 5.35
N GLN A 28 3.85 9.54 5.26
CA GLN A 28 3.71 10.89 5.77
C GLN A 28 2.64 11.56 4.93
N PHE A 29 1.60 12.07 5.60
CA PHE A 29 0.62 12.91 4.94
C PHE A 29 1.34 14.14 4.38
N PRO A 30 0.92 14.64 3.20
CA PRO A 30 1.46 15.89 2.69
C PRO A 30 1.31 16.97 3.75
N PRO A 31 2.33 17.85 3.91
CA PRO A 31 2.33 18.84 4.97
C PRO A 31 1.07 19.70 4.87
N THR A 32 0.36 19.84 5.99
CA THR A 32 -0.91 20.60 6.10
C THR A 32 -0.78 22.08 5.72
N LYS A 33 0.45 22.55 5.51
CA LYS A 33 0.82 23.94 5.20
C LYS A 33 0.99 24.22 3.70
N GLU A 34 0.73 23.24 2.82
CA GLU A 34 0.64 23.51 1.39
C GLU A 34 -0.52 24.49 1.13
N PRO A 35 -0.28 25.72 0.65
CA PRO A 35 -1.35 26.64 0.35
C PRO A 35 -2.23 26.03 -0.74
N ARG A 36 -3.53 25.90 -0.46
CA ARG A 36 -4.51 25.41 -1.44
C ARG A 36 -4.33 26.13 -2.77
N GLN A 37 -3.99 25.39 -3.83
CA GLN A 37 -3.85 25.96 -5.15
C GLN A 37 -5.23 26.35 -5.69
N ARG A 38 -5.62 27.62 -5.50
CA ARG A 38 -6.93 28.16 -5.95
C ARG A 38 -7.06 28.34 -7.46
N ARG A 39 -6.01 28.06 -8.24
CA ARG A 39 -6.03 28.20 -9.70
C ARG A 39 -6.75 27.05 -10.40
N ILE A 40 -6.96 25.93 -9.70
CA ILE A 40 -7.45 24.69 -10.27
C ILE A 40 -8.44 24.07 -9.28
N ASP A 41 -9.73 24.29 -9.51
CA ASP A 41 -10.77 23.58 -8.77
C ASP A 41 -11.21 22.34 -9.57
N VAL A 42 -10.86 21.16 -9.04
CA VAL A 42 -11.35 19.88 -9.53
C VAL A 42 -12.81 19.75 -9.11
N LYS A 43 -13.73 19.77 -10.07
CA LYS A 43 -15.17 19.59 -9.80
C LYS A 43 -15.59 18.13 -9.90
N HIS A 44 -15.09 17.41 -10.89
CA HIS A 44 -15.45 16.01 -11.11
C HIS A 44 -14.21 15.15 -11.38
N ILE A 45 -14.20 13.98 -10.74
CA ILE A 45 -13.21 12.93 -10.94
C ILE A 45 -13.98 11.71 -11.44
N ALA A 46 -13.64 11.23 -12.64
CA ALA A 46 -14.15 9.97 -13.16
C ALA A 46 -12.98 8.97 -13.24
N LEU A 47 -13.14 7.85 -12.53
CA LEU A 47 -12.18 6.75 -12.48
C LEU A 47 -12.76 5.56 -13.23
N ASN A 48 -12.11 5.13 -14.30
CA ASN A 48 -12.40 3.86 -14.95
C ASN A 48 -11.19 2.94 -14.76
N LEU A 49 -11.24 2.12 -13.72
CA LEU A 49 -10.19 1.18 -13.36
C LEU A 49 -10.66 -0.25 -13.59
N GLN A 50 -9.78 -1.06 -14.15
CA GLN A 50 -9.90 -2.51 -14.29
C GLN A 50 -8.69 -3.16 -13.61
N PHE A 51 -8.86 -4.34 -13.05
CA PHE A 51 -7.76 -5.02 -12.37
C PHE A 51 -7.14 -6.07 -13.31
N ASP A 52 -5.85 -5.93 -13.60
CA ASP A 52 -5.10 -6.95 -14.33
C ASP A 52 -4.54 -7.96 -13.33
N TRP A 53 -5.20 -9.12 -13.24
CA TRP A 53 -4.80 -10.22 -12.38
C TRP A 53 -3.48 -10.88 -12.80
N GLN A 54 -3.11 -10.85 -14.09
CA GLN A 54 -1.83 -11.39 -14.54
C GLN A 54 -0.66 -10.53 -14.08
N LYS A 55 -0.84 -9.21 -14.05
CA LYS A 55 0.17 -8.25 -13.59
C LYS A 55 -0.01 -7.83 -12.13
N ASN A 56 -1.03 -8.38 -11.47
CA ASN A 56 -1.46 -8.08 -10.10
C ASN A 56 -1.54 -6.58 -9.79
N LYS A 57 -2.04 -5.78 -10.75
CA LYS A 57 -2.08 -4.31 -10.64
C LYS A 57 -3.30 -3.70 -11.33
N PRO A 58 -3.83 -2.57 -10.83
CA PRO A 58 -4.90 -1.85 -11.51
C PRO A 58 -4.38 -1.17 -12.78
N LEU A 59 -5.20 -1.20 -13.83
CA LEU A 59 -5.02 -0.52 -15.11
C LEU A 59 -6.27 0.29 -15.41
N GLY A 60 -6.13 1.46 -16.01
CA GLY A 60 -7.31 2.24 -16.34
C GLY A 60 -7.03 3.68 -16.69
N LEU A 61 -8.10 4.42 -16.89
CA LEU A 61 -8.08 5.82 -17.30
C LEU A 61 -8.66 6.70 -16.20
N LEU A 62 -7.91 7.75 -15.85
CA LEU A 62 -8.35 8.81 -14.96
C LEU A 62 -8.75 10.02 -15.80
N ARG A 63 -9.96 10.53 -15.60
CA ARG A 63 -10.41 11.80 -16.20
C ARG A 63 -10.71 12.80 -15.10
N LEU A 64 -10.05 13.95 -15.17
CA LEU A 64 -10.23 15.07 -14.26
C LEU A 64 -10.92 16.21 -15.02
N HIS A 65 -12.01 16.72 -14.48
CA HIS A 65 -12.68 17.91 -15.00
C HIS A 65 -12.41 19.10 -14.08
N PHE A 66 -11.81 20.13 -14.66
CA PHE A 66 -11.45 21.38 -13.99
C PHE A 66 -12.40 22.50 -14.39
N HIS A 67 -12.62 23.45 -13.48
CA HIS A 67 -13.33 24.69 -13.77
C HIS A 67 -12.35 25.87 -13.65
N ARG A 68 -12.42 26.80 -14.60
CA ARG A 68 -11.57 27.99 -14.65
C ARG A 68 -12.27 29.17 -14.00
#